data_AF-A0A8J3SH01-F1
#
_entry.id   AF-A0A8J3SH01-F1
#
_cell.length_a   1.000
_cell.length_b   1.000
_cell.length_c   1.000
_cell.angle_alpha   90.00
_cell.angle_beta   90.00
_cell.angle_gamma   90.00
#
_symmetry.space_group_name_H-M   'P 1'
#
loop_
_entity.id
_entity.type
_entity.pdbx_description
1 polymer ?
#
loop_
_entity_poly.entity_id
_entity_poly.type
_entity_poly.pdbx_seq_one_letter_code
_entity_poly.pdbx_strand_id
1 'polypeptide(L)'
;MTPHLRDDGPVPGRDWDRAVELISSADEIALACHVSPDGDALGSMLAAGMALRAAGRRVTASFGDRRFEVPRLLGFLPGQDLLVEPADYPAAPDLMITFDVAMADRLGVLAENAGKARELIVVDHHPSNPGFGTVNLVDPAAPSTTTLVEELLRRLGLPVDEAVATCLYTGLVTDTGSFRHSSTTPAAHLMAARLVGAGLDPEEISRRLWDRSPFGYLKALSAVLARVTLEAEVGAGLVWTFVTRDDRAAHGLPYDAVEGIIDVVRRVDEAEVAVILKEDDDGAWQVSTRSKGGVDVARLCAALGGGGHARAAGFTSHLPVEETMARLRALLQKDSPMSTARAKRTPPPSGLIIVDKPAEWTSHDVVGKLRGIAGTRRVGHAGTLDPMATGVLVVGVEKATRLLGHLALTEKGYDGTIRLGQSTNTDDAEGEIVATASAAAVTEEGVRKGVEALTGRIMQIPPQVSAIKVNGERAYKRARAGEEVELQARPVTVSGFEVVAVRREGDLVDVDVSVTCSSGTYIRALARDLGAALGTGGHLTALRRTRVGPYDLSMARTIEDLGRECVILPMAEAVAAAFPRRDVTEQEAATVAHGGRLPAAGLGEGPIGVFGPDGTLIALVEEQGKIAKSLAVFVG
;
A
#
# COMPACT_ATOMS: atom_id res chain seq x y z
N MET A 1 -7.56 -5.49 23.41
CA MET A 1 -7.51 -6.68 22.55
C MET A 1 -6.60 -6.38 21.38
N THR A 2 -5.56 -7.19 21.22
CA THR A 2 -4.49 -7.01 20.22
C THR A 2 -5.04 -7.31 18.83
N PRO A 3 -4.76 -6.51 17.78
CA PRO A 3 -5.11 -6.91 16.43
C PRO A 3 -4.21 -8.10 16.05
N HIS A 4 -4.79 -9.28 15.97
CA HIS A 4 -4.10 -10.50 15.58
C HIS A 4 -3.72 -10.41 14.10
N LEU A 5 -2.55 -10.96 13.75
CA LEU A 5 -2.33 -11.46 12.39
C LEU A 5 -3.44 -12.49 12.17
N ARG A 6 -4.27 -12.28 11.15
CA ARG A 6 -5.41 -13.16 10.83
C ARG A 6 -4.88 -14.60 10.68
N ASP A 7 -5.62 -15.58 11.18
CA ASP A 7 -5.36 -17.01 10.90
C ASP A 7 -5.55 -17.36 9.41
N ASP A 8 -5.99 -16.38 8.60
CA ASP A 8 -6.22 -16.46 7.16
C ASP A 8 -5.04 -15.85 6.35
N GLY A 9 -3.85 -15.75 6.94
CA GLY A 9 -2.63 -15.33 6.24
C GLY A 9 -2.28 -16.25 5.06
N PRO A 10 -1.42 -15.82 4.12
CA PRO A 10 -1.07 -16.63 2.95
C PRO A 10 -0.33 -17.93 3.29
N VAL A 11 0.21 -18.06 4.51
CA VAL A 11 0.77 -19.31 5.03
C VAL A 11 -0.35 -20.18 5.59
N PRO A 12 -0.61 -21.38 5.03
CA PRO A 12 -1.65 -22.28 5.53
C PRO A 12 -1.46 -22.65 7.00
N GLY A 13 -2.55 -22.66 7.79
CA GLY A 13 -2.49 -23.05 9.21
C GLY A 13 -1.83 -24.41 9.47
N ARG A 14 -2.02 -25.38 8.56
CA ARG A 14 -1.36 -26.70 8.63
C ARG A 14 0.18 -26.62 8.58
N ASP A 15 0.74 -25.64 7.86
CA ASP A 15 2.19 -25.51 7.70
C ASP A 15 2.78 -24.89 8.97
N TRP A 16 2.05 -23.94 9.59
CA TRP A 16 2.36 -23.45 10.94
C TRP A 16 2.32 -24.58 11.98
N ASP A 17 1.27 -25.39 11.99
CA ASP A 17 1.11 -26.49 12.94
C ASP A 17 2.25 -27.51 12.79
N ARG A 18 2.60 -27.85 11.54
CA ARG A 18 3.71 -28.76 11.23
C ARG A 18 5.06 -28.18 11.67
N ALA A 19 5.31 -26.89 11.43
CA ALA A 19 6.53 -26.24 11.89
C ALA A 19 6.65 -26.27 13.42
N VAL A 20 5.55 -25.96 14.13
CA VAL A 20 5.49 -26.01 15.60
C VAL A 20 5.75 -27.43 16.12
N GLU A 21 5.16 -28.45 15.51
CA GLU A 21 5.38 -29.86 15.86
C GLU A 21 6.84 -30.29 15.69
N LEU A 22 7.43 -29.99 14.52
CA LEU A 22 8.82 -30.32 14.22
C LEU A 22 9.78 -29.65 15.19
N ILE A 23 9.61 -28.35 15.44
CA ILE A 23 10.47 -27.58 16.35
C ILE A 23 10.29 -28.07 17.80
N SER A 24 9.07 -28.38 18.21
CA SER A 24 8.78 -28.84 19.58
C SER A 24 9.31 -30.25 19.86
N SER A 25 9.47 -31.08 18.83
CA SER A 25 9.97 -32.46 18.94
C SER A 25 11.47 -32.59 18.71
N ALA A 26 12.13 -31.57 18.15
CA ALA A 26 13.56 -31.61 17.85
C ALA A 26 14.43 -31.38 19.11
N ASP A 27 15.48 -32.19 19.26
CA ASP A 27 16.51 -31.98 20.30
C ASP A 27 17.63 -31.04 19.83
N GLU A 28 17.91 -31.05 18.53
CA GLU A 28 18.94 -30.25 17.86
C GLU A 28 18.37 -29.59 16.61
N ILE A 29 18.65 -28.30 16.45
CA ILE A 29 18.09 -27.46 15.39
C ILE A 29 19.23 -26.67 14.74
N ALA A 30 19.41 -26.88 13.44
CA ALA A 30 20.37 -26.13 12.64
C ALA A 30 19.66 -24.93 11.99
N LEU A 31 20.18 -23.72 12.21
CA LEU A 31 19.63 -22.48 11.66
C LEU A 31 20.55 -21.91 10.59
N ALA A 32 20.00 -21.42 9.48
CA ALA A 32 20.80 -20.74 8.47
C ALA A 32 20.08 -19.55 7.85
N CYS A 33 20.83 -18.54 7.44
CA CYS A 33 20.33 -17.45 6.61
C CYS A 33 21.19 -17.28 5.35
N HIS A 34 20.82 -16.31 4.50
CA HIS A 34 21.49 -16.13 3.21
C HIS A 34 22.95 -15.61 3.35
N VAL A 35 23.75 -15.81 2.31
CA VAL A 35 25.13 -15.27 2.21
C VAL A 35 25.16 -13.75 2.33
N SER A 36 26.21 -13.18 2.94
CA SER A 36 26.30 -11.74 3.22
C SER A 36 25.03 -11.22 3.90
N PRO A 37 24.71 -11.74 5.11
CA PRO A 37 23.40 -11.56 5.73
C PRO A 37 23.13 -10.09 6.06
N ASP A 38 21.91 -9.64 5.82
CA ASP A 38 21.48 -8.30 6.23
C ASP A 38 20.80 -8.31 7.60
N GLY A 39 20.19 -7.17 7.97
CA GLY A 39 19.53 -7.02 9.26
C GLY A 39 18.34 -7.96 9.45
N ASP A 40 17.60 -8.29 8.39
CA ASP A 40 16.43 -9.17 8.49
C ASP A 40 16.84 -10.63 8.51
N ALA A 41 17.77 -11.04 7.64
CA ALA A 41 18.31 -12.39 7.61
C ALA A 41 19.02 -12.78 8.93
N LEU A 42 19.95 -11.94 9.41
CA LEU A 42 20.67 -12.23 10.65
C LEU A 42 19.76 -12.01 11.88
N GLY A 43 18.93 -10.97 11.86
CA GLY A 43 18.04 -10.64 12.96
C GLY A 43 16.99 -11.72 13.22
N SER A 44 16.31 -12.20 12.17
CA SER A 44 15.32 -13.28 12.27
C SER A 44 15.94 -14.59 12.78
N MET A 45 17.10 -14.98 12.23
CA MET A 45 17.81 -16.20 12.64
C MET A 45 18.28 -16.15 14.11
N LEU A 46 18.92 -15.06 14.53
CA LEU A 46 19.42 -14.91 15.91
C LEU A 46 18.28 -14.80 16.92
N ALA A 47 17.19 -14.10 16.58
CA ALA A 47 15.99 -14.03 17.41
C ALA A 47 15.41 -15.43 17.68
N ALA A 48 15.21 -16.22 16.61
CA ALA A 48 14.72 -17.59 16.73
C ALA A 48 15.69 -18.46 17.54
N GLY A 49 16.99 -18.39 17.23
CA GLY A 49 18.00 -19.21 17.89
C GLY A 49 18.14 -18.94 19.37
N MET A 50 18.11 -17.68 19.79
CA MET A 50 18.15 -17.32 21.22
C MET A 50 16.91 -17.81 21.96
N ALA A 51 15.71 -17.62 21.39
CA ALA A 51 14.46 -18.08 22.00
C ALA A 51 14.41 -19.61 22.12
N LEU A 52 14.83 -20.33 21.09
CA LEU A 52 14.91 -21.80 21.10
C LEU A 52 15.95 -22.33 22.08
N ARG A 53 17.13 -21.69 22.17
CA ARG A 53 18.15 -22.03 23.17
C ARG A 53 17.66 -21.78 24.59
N ALA A 54 16.97 -20.67 24.83
CA ALA A 54 16.36 -20.38 26.13
C ALA A 54 15.28 -21.41 26.52
N ALA A 55 14.61 -22.01 25.53
CA ALA A 55 13.68 -23.12 25.71
C ALA A 55 14.36 -24.50 25.89
N GLY A 56 15.69 -24.55 25.99
CA GLY A 56 16.46 -25.77 26.25
C GLY A 56 16.84 -26.59 25.00
N ARG A 57 16.64 -26.06 23.79
CA ARG A 57 17.04 -26.73 22.54
C ARG A 57 18.53 -26.55 22.27
N ARG A 58 19.19 -27.56 21.67
CA ARG A 58 20.54 -27.37 21.12
C ARG A 58 20.42 -26.69 19.77
N VAL A 59 21.01 -25.51 19.63
CA VAL A 59 20.88 -24.67 18.44
C VAL A 59 22.26 -24.33 17.91
N THR A 60 22.44 -24.52 16.60
CA THR A 60 23.65 -24.12 15.87
C THR A 60 23.24 -23.22 14.71
N ALA A 61 23.82 -22.03 14.59
CA ALA A 61 23.48 -21.06 13.54
C ALA A 61 24.68 -20.78 12.63
N SER A 62 24.44 -20.55 11.34
CA SER A 62 25.49 -20.14 10.40
C SER A 62 24.91 -19.46 9.16
N PHE A 63 25.76 -18.97 8.28
CA PHE A 63 25.40 -18.46 6.95
C PHE A 63 26.52 -18.83 5.99
N GLY A 64 26.18 -19.27 4.77
CA GLY A 64 27.16 -19.94 3.90
C GLY A 64 28.01 -19.00 3.05
N ASP A 65 28.47 -17.90 3.63
CA ASP A 65 29.43 -17.03 2.97
C ASP A 65 30.82 -17.69 2.92
N ARG A 66 31.59 -17.40 1.87
CA ARG A 66 32.98 -17.91 1.74
C ARG A 66 33.90 -17.27 2.76
N ARG A 67 33.61 -16.02 3.14
CA ARG A 67 34.29 -15.32 4.23
C ARG A 67 33.29 -15.16 5.37
N PHE A 68 33.43 -16.00 6.39
CA PHE A 68 32.53 -16.00 7.54
C PHE A 68 32.83 -14.80 8.46
N GLU A 69 32.25 -13.66 8.14
CA GLU A 69 32.39 -12.44 8.93
C GLU A 69 31.03 -11.74 9.03
N VAL A 70 30.59 -11.48 10.27
CA VAL A 70 29.36 -10.74 10.52
C VAL A 70 29.55 -9.30 10.04
N PRO A 71 28.64 -8.74 9.23
CA PRO A 71 28.75 -7.35 8.79
C PRO A 71 28.88 -6.41 9.97
N ARG A 72 29.84 -5.47 9.92
CA ARG A 72 30.17 -4.59 11.05
C ARG A 72 28.96 -3.83 11.60
N LEU A 73 28.04 -3.41 10.71
CA LEU A 73 26.81 -2.71 11.10
C LEU A 73 25.88 -3.58 11.96
N LEU A 74 25.99 -4.90 11.88
CA LEU A 74 25.19 -5.87 12.63
C LEU A 74 25.94 -6.49 13.81
N GLY A 75 27.22 -6.16 14.00
CA GLY A 75 28.05 -6.69 15.09
C GLY A 75 27.57 -6.34 16.50
N PHE A 76 26.53 -5.49 16.64
CA PHE A 76 25.87 -5.20 17.90
C PHE A 76 24.75 -6.19 18.25
N LEU A 77 24.32 -7.04 17.32
CA LEU A 77 23.20 -7.95 17.55
C LEU A 77 23.56 -9.00 18.62
N PRO A 78 22.69 -9.24 19.61
CA PRO A 78 22.87 -10.32 20.58
C PRO A 78 22.74 -11.70 19.91
N GLY A 79 23.29 -12.73 20.56
CA GLY A 79 23.18 -14.12 20.09
C GLY A 79 24.24 -14.56 19.08
N GLN A 80 25.22 -13.71 18.75
CA GLN A 80 26.33 -14.07 17.85
C GLN A 80 27.18 -15.24 18.35
N ASP A 81 27.11 -15.58 19.64
CA ASP A 81 27.74 -16.77 20.22
C ASP A 81 27.10 -18.10 19.75
N LEU A 82 25.95 -18.04 19.08
CA LEU A 82 25.33 -19.18 18.38
C LEU A 82 25.98 -19.49 17.03
N LEU A 83 26.75 -18.54 16.49
CA LEU A 83 27.31 -18.63 15.14
C LEU A 83 28.52 -19.57 15.12
N VAL A 84 28.50 -20.51 14.17
CA VAL A 84 29.65 -21.37 13.85
C VAL A 84 30.08 -21.15 12.40
N GLU A 85 31.37 -21.33 12.13
CA GLU A 85 31.86 -21.32 10.75
C GLU A 85 31.16 -22.42 9.94
N PRO A 86 30.94 -22.24 8.62
CA PRO A 86 30.26 -23.24 7.80
C PRO A 86 30.90 -24.63 7.84
N ALA A 87 32.21 -24.72 8.13
CA ALA A 87 32.95 -25.96 8.28
C ALA A 87 32.54 -26.77 9.52
N ASP A 88 32.06 -26.10 10.58
CA ASP A 88 31.61 -26.70 11.84
C ASP A 88 30.08 -26.89 11.87
N TYR A 89 29.39 -26.52 10.78
CA TYR A 89 27.94 -26.66 10.67
C TYR A 89 27.53 -28.13 10.42
N PRO A 90 26.40 -28.61 10.98
CA PRO A 90 26.00 -30.01 10.82
C PRO A 90 25.84 -30.42 9.35
N ALA A 91 26.57 -31.47 8.92
CA ALA A 91 26.63 -31.90 7.53
C ALA A 91 25.29 -32.44 6.97
N ALA A 92 24.45 -33.01 7.83
CA ALA A 92 23.12 -33.52 7.51
C ALA A 92 22.19 -33.31 8.72
N PRO A 93 21.58 -32.12 8.87
CA PRO A 93 20.74 -31.80 10.01
C PRO A 93 19.45 -32.66 10.05
N ASP A 94 19.03 -33.10 11.23
CA ASP A 94 17.71 -33.72 11.40
C ASP A 94 16.58 -32.70 11.19
N LEU A 95 16.75 -31.48 11.72
CA LEU A 95 15.89 -30.33 11.45
C LEU A 95 16.76 -29.12 11.11
N MET A 96 16.51 -28.54 9.93
CA MET A 96 17.09 -27.27 9.51
C MET A 96 15.99 -26.22 9.35
N ILE A 97 16.26 -24.99 9.80
CA ILE A 97 15.38 -23.83 9.59
C ILE A 97 16.16 -22.76 8.85
N THR A 98 15.61 -22.28 7.74
CA THR A 98 16.20 -21.19 6.96
C THR A 98 15.42 -19.90 7.13
N PHE A 99 16.14 -18.79 7.18
CA PHE A 99 15.57 -17.47 7.40
C PHE A 99 16.00 -16.52 6.29
N ASP A 100 15.01 -15.92 5.64
CA ASP A 100 15.22 -14.90 4.61
C ASP A 100 15.99 -15.44 3.39
N VAL A 101 15.69 -16.67 3.01
CA VAL A 101 16.35 -17.37 1.90
C VAL A 101 15.31 -17.61 0.82
N ALA A 102 15.31 -16.78 -0.22
CA ALA A 102 14.39 -16.93 -1.34
C ALA A 102 14.62 -18.20 -2.17
N MET A 103 15.86 -18.64 -2.29
CA MET A 103 16.29 -19.75 -3.14
C MET A 103 17.45 -20.49 -2.47
N ALA A 104 17.54 -21.81 -2.63
CA ALA A 104 18.55 -22.63 -1.95
C ALA A 104 20.01 -22.23 -2.29
N ASP A 105 20.25 -21.66 -3.48
CA ASP A 105 21.57 -21.16 -3.88
C ASP A 105 22.04 -19.95 -3.03
N ARG A 106 21.11 -19.20 -2.45
CA ARG A 106 21.39 -18.09 -1.53
C ARG A 106 21.96 -18.55 -0.19
N LEU A 107 21.92 -19.85 0.12
CA LEU A 107 22.63 -20.44 1.25
C LEU A 107 24.14 -20.59 1.00
N GLY A 108 24.63 -20.35 -0.22
CA GLY A 108 26.04 -20.44 -0.55
C GLY A 108 26.61 -21.84 -0.24
N VAL A 109 27.69 -21.89 0.56
CA VAL A 109 28.34 -23.17 0.90
C VAL A 109 27.46 -24.09 1.76
N LEU A 110 26.39 -23.58 2.39
CA LEU A 110 25.46 -24.37 3.19
C LEU A 110 24.30 -24.97 2.38
N ALA A 111 24.23 -24.72 1.06
CA ALA A 111 23.19 -25.28 0.20
C ALA A 111 23.19 -26.83 0.20
N GLU A 112 24.38 -27.44 0.30
CA GLU A 112 24.50 -28.90 0.37
C GLU A 112 23.93 -29.45 1.69
N ASN A 113 24.15 -28.77 2.82
CA ASN A 113 23.61 -29.14 4.12
C ASN A 113 22.07 -29.11 4.10
N ALA A 114 21.48 -28.07 3.49
CA ALA A 114 20.03 -27.98 3.32
C ALA A 114 19.47 -29.11 2.44
N GLY A 115 20.18 -29.49 1.36
CA GLY A 115 19.80 -30.63 0.52
C GLY A 115 19.90 -31.99 1.22
N LYS A 116 20.62 -32.08 2.34
CA LYS A 116 20.77 -33.29 3.16
C LYS A 116 19.92 -33.25 4.44
N ALA A 117 19.24 -32.15 4.73
CA ALA A 117 18.40 -32.03 5.91
C ALA A 117 17.21 -33.00 5.82
N ARG A 118 16.90 -33.70 6.91
CA ARG A 118 15.74 -34.60 6.95
C ARG A 118 14.43 -33.82 6.89
N GLU A 119 14.35 -32.74 7.65
CA GLU A 119 13.25 -31.77 7.61
C GLU A 119 13.85 -30.36 7.43
N LEU A 120 13.25 -29.57 6.54
CA LEU A 120 13.68 -28.23 6.18
C LEU A 120 12.50 -27.27 6.27
N ILE A 121 12.50 -26.42 7.30
CA ILE A 121 11.54 -25.32 7.44
C ILE A 121 12.12 -24.08 6.76
N VAL A 122 11.38 -23.49 5.83
CA VAL A 122 11.75 -22.22 5.18
C VAL A 122 10.87 -21.11 5.72
N VAL A 123 11.48 -20.11 6.36
CA VAL A 123 10.80 -18.90 6.87
C VAL A 123 11.26 -17.73 6.01
N ASP A 124 10.35 -17.18 5.19
CA ASP A 124 10.74 -16.20 4.19
C ASP A 124 9.58 -15.29 3.78
N HIS A 125 9.90 -14.07 3.34
CA HIS A 125 8.91 -13.11 2.86
C HIS A 125 9.09 -12.74 1.37
N HIS A 126 10.01 -13.40 0.66
CA HIS A 126 10.26 -13.08 -0.74
C HIS A 126 9.18 -13.67 -1.67
N PRO A 127 8.56 -12.88 -2.56
CA PRO A 127 7.60 -13.38 -3.55
C PRO A 127 8.22 -14.33 -4.57
N SER A 128 9.55 -14.31 -4.73
CA SER A 128 10.28 -15.19 -5.64
C SER A 128 10.51 -16.59 -5.10
N ASN A 129 10.19 -16.86 -3.83
CA ASN A 129 10.46 -18.15 -3.21
C ASN A 129 9.49 -19.23 -3.74
N PRO A 130 9.99 -20.32 -4.36
CA PRO A 130 9.16 -21.37 -4.93
C PRO A 130 8.64 -22.37 -3.87
N GLY A 131 9.09 -22.26 -2.62
CA GLY A 131 8.86 -23.23 -1.55
C GLY A 131 9.74 -24.46 -1.67
N PHE A 132 11.03 -24.34 -1.32
CA PHE A 132 12.01 -25.43 -1.43
C PHE A 132 12.17 -26.26 -0.13
N GLY A 133 11.45 -25.94 0.93
CA GLY A 133 11.44 -26.68 2.19
C GLY A 133 10.47 -27.85 2.20
N THR A 134 10.62 -28.73 3.20
CA THR A 134 9.58 -29.71 3.55
C THR A 134 8.39 -29.02 4.24
N VAL A 135 8.63 -27.87 4.87
CA VAL A 135 7.61 -26.94 5.38
C VAL A 135 7.97 -25.53 4.95
N ASN A 136 6.99 -24.78 4.41
CA ASN A 136 7.23 -23.46 3.83
C ASN A 136 6.34 -22.41 4.51
N LEU A 137 6.93 -21.61 5.38
CA LEU A 137 6.32 -20.45 6.02
C LEU A 137 6.68 -19.21 5.19
N VAL A 138 6.06 -19.08 4.01
CA VAL A 138 6.34 -18.02 3.05
C VAL A 138 5.18 -17.03 2.95
N ASP A 139 5.39 -15.78 3.38
CA ASP A 139 4.40 -14.70 3.31
C ASP A 139 4.94 -13.47 2.58
N PRO A 140 4.65 -13.30 1.29
CA PRO A 140 5.09 -12.13 0.52
C PRO A 140 4.48 -10.79 0.95
N ALA A 141 3.42 -10.80 1.77
CA ALA A 141 2.81 -9.59 2.33
C ALA A 141 3.44 -9.19 3.67
N ALA A 142 4.25 -10.06 4.29
CA ALA A 142 4.98 -9.74 5.49
C ALA A 142 6.02 -8.63 5.21
N PRO A 143 6.13 -7.62 6.09
CA PRO A 143 7.04 -6.51 5.89
C PRO A 143 8.51 -6.90 6.03
N SER A 144 8.78 -8.08 6.60
CA SER A 144 10.10 -8.66 6.87
C SER A 144 9.93 -10.12 7.33
N THR A 145 10.95 -10.96 7.14
CA THR A 145 11.04 -12.33 7.69
C THR A 145 10.95 -12.34 9.22
N THR A 146 11.47 -11.32 9.90
CA THR A 146 11.30 -11.12 11.35
C THR A 146 9.84 -11.11 11.81
N THR A 147 8.89 -10.69 10.96
CA THR A 147 7.45 -10.75 11.28
C THR A 147 6.94 -12.19 11.40
N LEU A 148 7.41 -13.06 10.51
CA LEU A 148 7.08 -14.49 10.55
C LEU A 148 7.74 -15.19 11.73
N VAL A 149 8.95 -14.75 12.13
CA VAL A 149 9.60 -15.25 13.33
C VAL A 149 8.85 -14.82 14.60
N GLU A 150 8.38 -13.58 14.73
CA GLU A 150 7.57 -13.16 15.89
C GLU A 150 6.32 -14.06 16.03
N GLU A 151 5.65 -14.34 14.92
CA GLU A 151 4.50 -15.24 14.87
C GLU A 151 4.87 -16.70 15.22
N LEU A 152 5.99 -17.21 14.71
CA LEU A 152 6.50 -18.54 15.05
C LEU A 152 6.77 -18.67 16.56
N LEU A 153 7.46 -17.70 17.15
CA LEU A 153 7.76 -17.66 18.58
C LEU A 153 6.47 -17.62 19.41
N ARG A 154 5.49 -16.82 18.99
CA ARG A 154 4.17 -16.77 19.62
C ARG A 154 3.48 -18.13 19.59
N ARG A 155 3.48 -18.83 18.45
CA ARG A 155 2.85 -20.16 18.31
C ARG A 155 3.57 -21.23 19.12
N LEU A 156 4.89 -21.13 19.28
CA LEU A 156 5.69 -21.97 20.17
C LEU A 156 5.54 -21.62 21.66
N GLY A 157 4.85 -20.51 21.99
CA GLY A 157 4.73 -20.03 23.36
C GLY A 157 6.05 -19.52 23.96
N LEU A 158 7.00 -19.11 23.11
CA LEU A 158 8.31 -18.63 23.54
C LEU A 158 8.30 -17.12 23.77
N PRO A 159 8.90 -16.64 24.87
CA PRO A 159 8.90 -15.22 25.19
C PRO A 159 9.81 -14.42 24.25
N VAL A 160 9.43 -13.17 23.99
CA VAL A 160 10.25 -12.18 23.31
C VAL A 160 10.81 -11.24 24.37
N ASP A 161 12.04 -11.51 24.81
CA ASP A 161 12.79 -10.64 25.72
C ASP A 161 13.52 -9.51 24.98
N GLU A 162 14.25 -8.66 25.70
CA GLU A 162 14.98 -7.51 25.13
C GLU A 162 15.98 -7.93 24.02
N ALA A 163 16.67 -9.06 24.19
CA ALA A 163 17.67 -9.53 23.24
C ALA A 163 17.02 -10.03 21.95
N VAL A 164 15.99 -10.88 22.09
CA VAL A 164 15.18 -11.35 20.94
C VAL A 164 14.52 -10.16 20.25
N ALA A 165 13.97 -9.21 21.01
CA ALA A 165 13.31 -8.04 20.47
C ALA A 165 14.28 -7.12 19.70
N THR A 166 15.52 -6.96 20.17
CA THR A 166 16.57 -6.21 19.47
C THR A 166 16.84 -6.78 18.08
N CYS A 167 16.93 -8.11 17.97
CA CYS A 167 17.14 -8.80 16.69
C CYS A 167 15.92 -8.67 15.77
N LEU A 168 14.71 -8.91 16.28
CA LEU A 168 13.47 -8.77 15.50
C LEU A 168 13.26 -7.33 15.02
N TYR A 169 13.52 -6.35 15.88
CA TYR A 169 13.34 -4.94 15.55
C TYR A 169 14.34 -4.51 14.49
N THR A 170 15.60 -4.94 14.60
CA THR A 170 16.64 -4.64 13.61
C THR A 170 16.22 -5.07 12.21
N GLY A 171 15.75 -6.31 12.04
CA GLY A 171 15.26 -6.80 10.75
C GLY A 171 14.06 -6.03 10.23
N LEU A 172 13.07 -5.79 11.10
CA LEU A 172 11.88 -5.01 10.76
C LEU A 172 12.23 -3.61 10.25
N VAL A 173 13.15 -2.90 10.93
CA VAL A 173 13.51 -1.53 10.55
C VAL A 173 14.44 -1.47 9.34
N THR A 174 15.30 -2.46 9.11
CA THR A 174 16.13 -2.48 7.90
C THR A 174 15.28 -2.71 6.67
N ASP A 175 14.35 -3.67 6.72
CA ASP A 175 13.63 -4.11 5.53
C ASP A 175 12.47 -3.17 5.14
N THR A 176 11.85 -2.54 6.14
CA THR A 176 10.91 -1.43 5.92
C THR A 176 11.59 -0.09 5.57
N GLY A 177 12.93 -0.06 5.54
CA GLY A 177 13.69 1.17 5.28
C GLY A 177 13.46 2.24 6.34
N SER A 178 13.36 1.83 7.59
CA SER A 178 12.90 2.63 8.74
C SER A 178 11.47 3.13 8.52
N PHE A 179 10.56 2.19 8.23
CA PHE A 179 9.12 2.43 8.04
C PHE A 179 8.78 3.39 6.87
N ARG A 180 9.65 3.49 5.87
CA ARG A 180 9.48 4.37 4.70
C ARG A 180 9.06 3.61 3.44
N HIS A 181 9.28 2.30 3.39
CA HIS A 181 8.97 1.48 2.23
C HIS A 181 7.49 1.15 2.15
N SER A 182 7.01 0.81 0.95
CA SER A 182 5.62 0.43 0.71
C SER A 182 5.19 -0.87 1.41
N SER A 183 6.16 -1.68 1.88
CA SER A 183 5.92 -2.85 2.73
C SER A 183 5.50 -2.47 4.16
N THR A 184 5.63 -1.19 4.55
CA THR A 184 5.25 -0.72 5.90
C THR A 184 3.73 -0.77 6.08
N THR A 185 3.25 -1.75 6.84
CA THR A 185 1.83 -1.92 7.19
C THR A 185 1.53 -1.40 8.60
N PRO A 186 0.25 -1.20 8.97
CA PRO A 186 -0.12 -0.96 10.37
C PRO A 186 0.38 -2.07 11.31
N ALA A 187 0.43 -3.33 10.84
CA ALA A 187 0.95 -4.45 11.61
C ALA A 187 2.45 -4.29 11.93
N ALA A 188 3.26 -3.76 11.00
CA ALA A 188 4.67 -3.45 11.24
C ALA A 188 4.85 -2.44 12.40
N HIS A 189 4.03 -1.38 12.44
CA HIS A 189 4.10 -0.41 13.55
C HIS A 189 3.62 -0.99 14.88
N LEU A 190 2.63 -1.88 14.87
CA LEU A 190 2.17 -2.58 16.07
C LEU A 190 3.22 -3.57 16.59
N MET A 191 3.89 -4.30 15.71
CA MET A 191 5.05 -5.13 16.03
C MET A 191 6.16 -4.28 16.65
N ALA A 192 6.55 -3.19 15.99
CA ALA A 192 7.54 -2.26 16.53
C ALA A 192 7.17 -1.79 17.94
N ALA A 193 5.92 -1.41 18.19
CA ALA A 193 5.46 -1.01 19.53
C ALA A 193 5.60 -2.13 20.57
N ARG A 194 5.29 -3.39 20.21
CA ARG A 194 5.48 -4.54 21.11
C ARG A 194 6.94 -4.78 21.42
N LEU A 195 7.81 -4.74 20.42
CA LEU A 195 9.25 -4.97 20.56
C LEU A 195 9.89 -3.88 21.43
N VAL A 196 9.50 -2.61 21.25
CA VAL A 196 9.89 -1.52 22.15
C VAL A 196 9.40 -1.76 23.57
N GLY A 197 8.17 -2.26 23.74
CA GLY A 197 7.63 -2.66 25.03
C GLY A 197 8.41 -3.78 25.73
N ALA A 198 9.21 -4.57 25.00
CA ALA A 198 10.07 -5.62 25.54
C ALA A 198 11.42 -5.09 26.09
N GLY A 199 11.70 -3.80 25.96
CA GLY A 199 12.83 -3.13 26.62
C GLY A 199 14.03 -2.79 25.72
N LEU A 200 13.96 -3.05 24.41
CA LEU A 200 15.05 -2.66 23.49
C LEU A 200 15.22 -1.13 23.43
N ASP A 201 16.40 -0.66 22.99
CA ASP A 201 16.69 0.75 22.73
C ASP A 201 16.63 1.08 21.23
N PRO A 202 15.55 1.69 20.70
CA PRO A 202 15.43 2.01 19.29
C PRO A 202 16.45 3.05 18.82
N GLU A 203 16.86 3.96 19.72
CA GLU A 203 17.79 5.02 19.40
C GLU A 203 19.19 4.43 19.17
N GLU A 204 19.65 3.55 20.06
CA GLU A 204 20.94 2.89 19.88
C GLU A 204 20.96 2.00 18.63
N ILE A 205 19.89 1.25 18.35
CA ILE A 205 19.77 0.46 17.10
C ILE A 205 19.86 1.39 15.88
N SER A 206 19.09 2.49 15.87
CA SER A 206 19.13 3.46 14.76
C SER A 206 20.51 4.06 14.59
N ARG A 207 21.15 4.45 15.68
CA ARG A 207 22.48 5.04 15.69
C ARG A 207 23.53 4.08 15.11
N ARG A 208 23.44 2.79 15.47
CA ARG A 208 24.34 1.74 14.97
C ARG A 208 24.16 1.48 13.47
N LEU A 209 22.92 1.48 12.98
CA LEU A 209 22.60 1.15 11.60
C LEU A 209 22.84 2.32 10.64
N TRP A 210 22.51 3.56 11.02
CA TRP A 210 22.49 4.69 10.08
C TRP A 210 23.36 5.88 10.46
N ASP A 211 23.59 6.13 11.76
CA ASP A 211 24.22 7.39 12.20
C ASP A 211 25.69 7.24 12.63
N ARG A 212 26.34 6.13 12.25
CA ARG A 212 27.76 5.89 12.54
C ARG A 212 28.56 5.60 11.29
N SER A 213 29.64 6.36 11.12
CA SER A 213 30.66 6.11 10.11
C SER A 213 32.01 6.67 10.58
N PRO A 214 33.14 6.03 10.22
CA PRO A 214 34.46 6.59 10.52
C PRO A 214 34.66 7.91 9.77
N PHE A 215 35.47 8.84 10.29
CA PHE A 215 35.72 10.13 9.63
C PHE A 215 36.21 9.97 8.18
N GLY A 216 37.02 8.95 7.92
CA GLY A 216 37.50 8.61 6.57
C GLY A 216 36.37 8.38 5.56
N TYR A 217 35.21 7.89 6.00
CA TYR A 217 34.03 7.70 5.14
C TYR A 217 33.60 9.01 4.49
N LEU A 218 33.60 10.13 5.23
CA LEU A 218 33.22 11.43 4.69
C LEU A 218 34.19 11.91 3.61
N LYS A 219 35.48 11.57 3.75
CA LYS A 219 36.50 11.90 2.75
C LYS A 219 36.35 11.04 1.48
N ALA A 220 36.16 9.73 1.65
CA ALA A 220 35.87 8.84 0.53
C ALA A 220 34.57 9.24 -0.19
N LEU A 221 33.50 9.53 0.56
CA LEU A 221 32.23 10.01 0.01
C LEU A 221 32.41 11.29 -0.81
N SER A 222 33.22 12.24 -0.33
CA SER A 222 33.53 13.46 -1.09
C SER A 222 34.20 13.15 -2.44
N ALA A 223 35.16 12.23 -2.48
CA ALA A 223 35.86 11.84 -3.70
C ALA A 223 34.91 11.13 -4.68
N VAL A 224 34.05 10.25 -4.16
CA VAL A 224 33.07 9.49 -4.94
C VAL A 224 31.97 10.38 -5.49
N LEU A 225 31.48 11.35 -4.71
CA LEU A 225 30.48 12.32 -5.16
C LEU A 225 31.03 13.28 -6.22
N ALA A 226 32.33 13.61 -6.18
CA ALA A 226 32.96 14.40 -7.23
C ALA A 226 32.95 13.72 -8.61
N ARG A 227 32.77 12.38 -8.66
CA ARG A 227 32.70 11.58 -9.88
C ARG A 227 31.29 11.13 -10.25
N VAL A 228 30.27 11.55 -9.48
CA VAL A 228 28.90 11.13 -9.76
C VAL A 228 28.47 11.60 -11.15
N THR A 229 27.89 10.69 -11.91
CA THR A 229 27.46 10.92 -13.28
C THR A 229 25.96 10.76 -13.37
N LEU A 230 25.28 11.76 -13.92
CA LEU A 230 23.86 11.71 -14.24
C LEU A 230 23.68 11.51 -15.75
N GLU A 231 23.01 10.43 -16.12
CA GLU A 231 22.61 10.08 -17.47
C GLU A 231 21.07 10.09 -17.54
N ALA A 232 20.47 11.28 -17.57
CA ALA A 232 19.01 11.45 -17.54
C ALA A 232 18.29 10.79 -18.73
N GLU A 233 18.98 10.59 -19.85
CA GLU A 233 18.44 10.03 -21.09
C GLU A 233 18.48 8.50 -21.14
N VAL A 234 19.15 7.83 -20.19
CA VAL A 234 19.24 6.36 -20.15
C VAL A 234 18.06 5.77 -19.37
N GLY A 235 17.21 5.01 -20.05
CA GLY A 235 16.02 4.41 -19.46
C GLY A 235 15.06 5.48 -18.93
N ALA A 236 14.71 5.41 -17.64
CA ALA A 236 13.92 6.42 -16.93
C ALA A 236 14.78 7.41 -16.12
N GLY A 237 16.09 7.48 -16.42
CA GLY A 237 17.09 8.27 -15.73
C GLY A 237 18.01 7.39 -14.88
N LEU A 238 19.32 7.53 -15.09
CA LEU A 238 20.36 6.77 -14.42
C LEU A 238 21.34 7.72 -13.72
N VAL A 239 21.60 7.49 -12.43
CA VAL A 239 22.70 8.13 -11.71
C VAL A 239 23.68 7.06 -11.25
N TRP A 240 24.97 7.31 -11.42
CA TRP A 240 25.96 6.32 -10.99
C TRP A 240 27.30 6.91 -10.59
N THR A 241 28.06 6.15 -9.82
CA THR A 241 29.43 6.46 -9.43
C THR A 241 30.17 5.17 -9.06
N PHE A 242 31.44 5.27 -8.66
CA PHE A 242 32.24 4.14 -8.23
C PHE A 242 33.22 4.53 -7.12
N VAL A 243 33.61 3.53 -6.32
CA VAL A 243 34.56 3.62 -5.21
C VAL A 243 35.71 2.66 -5.47
N THR A 244 36.92 3.17 -5.63
CA THR A 244 38.11 2.33 -5.85
C THR A 244 38.66 1.79 -4.53
N ARG A 245 39.54 0.80 -4.60
CA ARG A 245 40.35 0.36 -3.46
C ARG A 245 41.25 1.49 -2.94
N ASP A 246 41.80 2.31 -3.83
CA ASP A 246 42.64 3.46 -3.46
C ASP A 246 41.86 4.53 -2.69
N ASP A 247 40.60 4.81 -3.07
CA ASP A 247 39.72 5.75 -2.35
C ASP A 247 39.53 5.33 -0.89
N ARG A 248 39.41 4.01 -0.66
CA ARG A 248 39.29 3.45 0.68
C ARG A 248 40.62 3.45 1.42
N ALA A 249 41.68 2.97 0.76
CA ALA A 249 43.02 2.83 1.34
C ALA A 249 43.60 4.17 1.79
N ALA A 250 43.35 5.24 1.03
CA ALA A 250 43.75 6.62 1.38
C ALA A 250 43.21 7.09 2.74
N HIS A 251 42.16 6.44 3.25
CA HIS A 251 41.50 6.78 4.50
C HIS A 251 41.39 5.60 5.48
N GLY A 252 42.11 4.51 5.21
CA GLY A 252 42.10 3.31 6.06
C GLY A 252 40.72 2.68 6.21
N LEU A 253 39.88 2.76 5.18
CA LEU A 253 38.52 2.22 5.22
C LEU A 253 38.49 0.75 4.78
N PRO A 254 37.81 -0.14 5.53
CA PRO A 254 37.46 -1.46 5.04
C PRO A 254 36.38 -1.37 3.95
N TYR A 255 36.23 -2.43 3.15
CA TYR A 255 35.24 -2.52 2.06
C TYR A 255 33.80 -2.22 2.55
N ASP A 256 33.38 -2.82 3.66
CA ASP A 256 32.02 -2.66 4.20
C ASP A 256 31.71 -1.22 4.67
N ALA A 257 32.72 -0.37 4.85
CA ALA A 257 32.52 1.03 5.24
C ALA A 257 31.88 1.87 4.13
N VAL A 258 31.92 1.44 2.87
CA VAL A 258 31.40 2.24 1.74
C VAL A 258 30.03 1.77 1.23
N GLU A 259 29.42 0.76 1.87
CA GLU A 259 28.09 0.25 1.49
C GLU A 259 27.01 1.34 1.50
N GLY A 260 27.04 2.24 2.50
CA GLY A 260 26.04 3.30 2.68
C GLY A 260 26.06 4.42 1.63
N ILE A 261 27.05 4.47 0.72
CA ILE A 261 27.14 5.55 -0.28
C ILE A 261 25.95 5.51 -1.25
N ILE A 262 25.41 4.32 -1.55
CA ILE A 262 24.25 4.17 -2.43
C ILE A 262 23.01 4.93 -1.89
N ASP A 263 22.88 5.07 -0.57
CA ASP A 263 21.77 5.81 0.06
C ASP A 263 21.86 7.33 -0.11
N VAL A 264 23.05 7.84 -0.43
CA VAL A 264 23.25 9.24 -0.83
C VAL A 264 22.92 9.38 -2.32
N VAL A 265 23.50 8.51 -3.16
CA VAL A 265 23.39 8.59 -4.62
C VAL A 265 21.92 8.41 -5.08
N ARG A 266 21.15 7.52 -4.45
CA ARG A 266 19.74 7.26 -4.84
C ARG A 266 18.76 8.41 -4.61
N ARG A 267 19.19 9.51 -3.98
CA ARG A 267 18.33 10.66 -3.68
C ARG A 267 18.10 11.58 -4.88
N VAL A 268 18.90 11.45 -5.95
CA VAL A 268 18.82 12.30 -7.14
C VAL A 268 17.44 12.19 -7.79
N ASP A 269 16.72 13.29 -7.94
CA ASP A 269 15.32 13.30 -8.39
C ASP A 269 15.17 12.87 -9.85
N GLU A 270 16.14 13.24 -10.67
CA GLU A 270 16.20 13.03 -12.12
C GLU A 270 16.48 11.57 -12.52
N ALA A 271 16.92 10.74 -11.58
CA ALA A 271 17.22 9.34 -11.83
C ALA A 271 16.18 8.40 -11.20
N GLU A 272 15.71 7.43 -11.98
CA GLU A 272 14.91 6.31 -11.51
C GLU A 272 15.80 5.21 -10.92
N VAL A 273 16.97 4.98 -11.54
CA VAL A 273 17.93 3.95 -11.13
C VAL A 273 19.21 4.61 -10.65
N ALA A 274 19.69 4.19 -9.47
CA ALA A 274 20.97 4.58 -8.91
C ALA A 274 21.91 3.38 -8.86
N VAL A 275 23.17 3.58 -9.21
CA VAL A 275 24.19 2.52 -9.28
C VAL A 275 25.46 2.96 -8.59
N ILE A 276 26.07 2.07 -7.80
CA ILE A 276 27.42 2.25 -7.31
C ILE A 276 28.24 0.98 -7.60
N LEU A 277 29.45 1.16 -8.10
CA LEU A 277 30.43 0.07 -8.22
C LEU A 277 31.46 0.22 -7.10
N LYS A 278 31.68 -0.82 -6.32
CA LYS A 278 32.66 -0.82 -5.22
C LYS A 278 33.73 -1.87 -5.55
N GLU A 279 34.96 -1.44 -5.77
CA GLU A 279 36.07 -2.37 -6.03
C GLU A 279 36.38 -3.14 -4.75
N ASP A 280 36.32 -4.46 -4.69
CA ASP A 280 36.75 -5.21 -3.51
C ASP A 280 38.28 -5.31 -3.40
N ASP A 281 38.77 -6.00 -2.39
CA ASP A 281 40.22 -6.09 -2.15
C ASP A 281 40.93 -7.01 -3.16
N ASP A 282 40.17 -7.83 -3.90
CA ASP A 282 40.63 -8.71 -4.97
C ASP A 282 40.53 -8.06 -6.37
N GLY A 283 40.03 -6.82 -6.44
CA GLY A 283 39.94 -6.03 -7.67
C GLY A 283 38.67 -6.27 -8.51
N ALA A 284 37.67 -6.97 -7.98
CA ALA A 284 36.38 -7.11 -8.63
C ALA A 284 35.42 -5.97 -8.23
N TRP A 285 34.49 -5.61 -9.11
CA TRP A 285 33.48 -4.59 -8.85
C TRP A 285 32.21 -5.20 -8.29
N GLN A 286 31.93 -4.91 -7.03
CA GLN A 286 30.64 -5.20 -6.40
C GLN A 286 29.65 -4.09 -6.77
N VAL A 287 28.75 -4.38 -7.70
CA VAL A 287 27.79 -3.41 -8.25
C VAL A 287 26.50 -3.48 -7.45
N SER A 288 26.09 -2.36 -6.86
CA SER A 288 24.82 -2.23 -6.15
C SER A 288 23.91 -1.25 -6.87
N THR A 289 22.65 -1.65 -7.04
CA THR A 289 21.63 -0.90 -7.76
C THR A 289 20.42 -0.61 -6.86
N ARG A 290 19.78 0.54 -7.05
CA ARG A 290 18.54 0.94 -6.39
C ARG A 290 17.58 1.54 -7.39
N SER A 291 16.28 1.28 -7.22
CA SER A 291 15.21 1.83 -8.05
C SER A 291 14.15 2.51 -7.17
N LYS A 292 13.53 3.58 -7.67
CA LYS A 292 12.39 4.24 -7.01
C LYS A 292 11.07 3.48 -7.22
N GLY A 293 11.10 2.40 -7.99
CA GLY A 293 10.00 1.47 -8.20
C GLY A 293 9.45 1.41 -9.63
N GLY A 294 9.96 2.25 -10.54
CA GLY A 294 9.62 2.26 -11.95
C GLY A 294 10.43 1.28 -12.80
N VAL A 295 11.57 0.79 -12.30
CA VAL A 295 12.41 -0.23 -12.96
C VAL A 295 12.66 -1.40 -12.01
N ASP A 296 12.47 -2.63 -12.47
CA ASP A 296 12.85 -3.84 -11.74
C ASP A 296 14.36 -4.08 -11.90
N VAL A 297 15.14 -3.69 -10.89
CA VAL A 297 16.60 -3.84 -10.94
C VAL A 297 17.06 -5.28 -10.66
N ALA A 298 16.24 -6.13 -10.05
CA ALA A 298 16.59 -7.54 -9.84
C ALA A 298 16.71 -8.26 -11.18
N ARG A 299 15.78 -8.01 -12.10
CA ARG A 299 15.82 -8.58 -13.45
C ARG A 299 17.06 -8.17 -14.23
N LEU A 300 17.46 -6.90 -14.13
CA LEU A 300 18.66 -6.38 -14.78
C LEU A 300 19.93 -7.03 -14.21
N CYS A 301 20.03 -7.11 -12.89
CA CYS A 301 21.16 -7.74 -12.21
C CYS A 301 21.24 -9.25 -12.50
N ALA A 302 20.11 -9.95 -12.57
CA ALA A 302 20.06 -11.36 -12.94
C ALA A 302 20.62 -11.62 -14.35
N ALA A 303 20.32 -10.75 -15.31
CA ALA A 303 20.89 -10.82 -16.66
C ALA A 303 22.42 -10.59 -16.71
N LEU A 304 23.00 -10.05 -15.63
CA LEU A 304 24.44 -9.83 -15.45
C LEU A 304 25.06 -10.82 -14.45
N GLY A 305 24.36 -11.90 -14.08
CA GLY A 305 24.86 -12.93 -13.17
C GLY A 305 24.75 -12.60 -11.68
N GLY A 306 23.90 -11.63 -11.32
CA GLY A 306 23.57 -11.30 -9.93
C GLY A 306 22.11 -11.56 -9.56
N GLY A 307 21.56 -10.74 -8.66
CA GLY A 307 20.18 -10.88 -8.18
C GLY A 307 19.81 -9.91 -7.05
N GLY A 308 18.60 -10.04 -6.51
CA GLY A 308 18.07 -9.24 -5.40
C GLY A 308 16.57 -8.97 -5.53
N HIS A 309 16.10 -7.87 -4.94
CA HIS A 309 14.71 -7.40 -5.02
C HIS A 309 14.50 -6.41 -6.17
N ALA A 310 13.24 -6.26 -6.60
CA ALA A 310 12.87 -5.37 -7.69
C ALA A 310 13.35 -3.91 -7.51
N ARG A 311 13.56 -3.44 -6.28
CA ARG A 311 14.06 -2.09 -5.98
C ARG A 311 15.50 -2.02 -5.49
N ALA A 312 16.12 -3.16 -5.20
CA ALA A 312 17.46 -3.24 -4.64
C ALA A 312 18.10 -4.58 -5.03
N ALA A 313 19.08 -4.52 -5.92
CA ALA A 313 19.77 -5.71 -6.42
C ALA A 313 21.25 -5.42 -6.67
N GLY A 314 22.05 -6.46 -6.90
CA GLY A 314 23.46 -6.30 -7.21
C GLY A 314 24.04 -7.47 -8.00
N PHE A 315 25.24 -7.28 -8.52
CA PHE A 315 26.03 -8.30 -9.22
C PHE A 315 27.52 -7.98 -9.10
N THR A 316 28.37 -8.96 -9.36
CA THR A 316 29.83 -8.79 -9.38
C THR A 316 30.31 -8.69 -10.83
N SER A 317 31.19 -7.72 -11.12
CA SER A 317 31.81 -7.54 -12.44
C SER A 317 33.33 -7.56 -12.34
N HIS A 318 33.99 -8.27 -13.24
CA HIS A 318 35.45 -8.25 -13.40
C HIS A 318 35.91 -7.36 -14.56
N LEU A 319 34.98 -6.59 -15.13
CA LEU A 319 35.24 -5.70 -16.26
C LEU A 319 35.57 -4.28 -15.76
N PRO A 320 36.26 -3.46 -16.57
CA PRO A 320 36.41 -2.04 -16.27
C PRO A 320 35.07 -1.36 -16.02
N VAL A 321 35.06 -0.30 -15.19
CA VAL A 321 33.86 0.45 -14.79
C VAL A 321 33.00 0.84 -16.00
N GLU A 322 33.60 1.43 -17.03
CA GLU A 322 32.88 1.88 -18.22
C GLU A 322 32.25 0.74 -19.02
N GLU A 323 32.91 -0.42 -19.11
CA GLU A 323 32.35 -1.59 -19.81
C GLU A 323 31.20 -2.21 -18.99
N THR A 324 31.38 -2.28 -17.67
CA THR A 324 30.33 -2.72 -16.73
C THR A 324 29.09 -1.84 -16.88
N MET A 325 29.27 -0.52 -16.86
CA MET A 325 28.18 0.43 -17.05
C MET A 325 27.59 0.36 -18.45
N ALA A 326 28.39 0.16 -19.51
CA ALA A 326 27.86 -0.01 -20.86
C ALA A 326 26.90 -1.21 -20.98
N ARG A 327 27.22 -2.34 -20.34
CA ARG A 327 26.33 -3.51 -20.31
C ARG A 327 25.05 -3.22 -19.54
N LEU A 328 25.15 -2.57 -18.38
CA LEU A 328 23.98 -2.20 -17.59
C LEU A 328 23.09 -1.18 -18.33
N ARG A 329 23.67 -0.15 -18.95
CA ARG A 329 22.96 0.83 -19.80
C ARG A 329 22.22 0.14 -20.94
N ALA A 330 22.85 -0.84 -21.61
CA ALA A 330 22.22 -1.58 -22.69
C ALA A 330 20.99 -2.38 -22.21
N LEU A 331 21.05 -2.95 -21.00
CA LEU A 331 19.89 -3.62 -20.40
C LEU A 331 18.81 -2.62 -19.98
N LEU A 332 19.17 -1.48 -19.38
CA LEU A 332 18.23 -0.41 -19.06
C LEU A 332 17.52 0.15 -20.30
N GLN A 333 18.19 0.17 -21.45
CA GLN A 333 17.61 0.55 -22.73
C GLN A 333 16.72 -0.54 -23.34
N LYS A 334 16.99 -1.82 -23.09
CA LYS A 334 16.22 -2.97 -23.60
C LYS A 334 15.00 -3.31 -22.74
N ASP A 335 15.12 -3.17 -21.42
CA ASP A 335 14.01 -3.28 -20.47
C ASP A 335 13.17 -2.01 -20.42
N SER A 336 13.60 -0.99 -21.17
CA SER A 336 12.72 0.05 -21.64
C SER A 336 11.71 -0.61 -22.59
N PRO A 337 10.41 -0.67 -22.24
CA PRO A 337 9.41 -1.17 -23.17
C PRO A 337 9.54 -0.41 -24.49
N MET A 338 9.55 -1.16 -25.61
CA MET A 338 9.52 -0.62 -26.98
C MET A 338 8.69 0.66 -27.02
N SER A 339 9.38 1.78 -27.25
CA SER A 339 8.79 3.07 -27.63
C SER A 339 7.50 3.45 -26.88
N THR A 340 7.64 3.98 -25.66
CA THR A 340 7.03 5.29 -25.44
C THR A 340 8.13 6.26 -25.11
N ALA A 341 8.53 7.04 -26.11
CA ALA A 341 9.27 8.26 -25.89
C ALA A 341 8.68 8.98 -24.66
N ARG A 342 9.49 9.24 -23.64
CA ARG A 342 9.26 10.39 -22.78
C ARG A 342 9.70 11.63 -23.57
N ALA A 343 9.03 11.83 -24.72
CA ALA A 343 8.58 13.18 -25.04
C ALA A 343 7.93 13.72 -23.75
N LYS A 344 7.99 15.02 -23.51
CA LYS A 344 7.02 15.68 -22.63
C LYS A 344 5.67 15.03 -22.88
N ARG A 345 5.25 14.08 -22.03
CA ARG A 345 3.97 13.40 -22.19
C ARG A 345 3.02 14.55 -22.02
N THR A 346 2.38 14.97 -23.11
CA THR A 346 1.25 15.87 -23.01
C THR A 346 0.38 15.22 -21.94
N PRO A 347 0.12 15.91 -20.80
CA PRO A 347 -0.72 15.34 -19.77
C PRO A 347 -1.99 14.83 -20.44
N PRO A 348 -2.57 13.70 -19.97
CA PRO A 348 -3.83 13.23 -20.52
C PRO A 348 -4.82 14.41 -20.53
N PRO A 349 -5.77 14.44 -21.50
CA PRO A 349 -6.77 15.50 -21.50
C PRO A 349 -7.42 15.56 -20.12
N SER A 350 -7.55 16.77 -19.58
CA SER A 350 -8.23 16.95 -18.30
C SER A 350 -9.70 16.61 -18.49
N GLY A 351 -10.26 15.80 -17.60
CA GLY A 351 -11.62 15.31 -17.73
C GLY A 351 -12.02 14.32 -16.64
N LEU A 352 -13.21 13.76 -16.79
CA LEU A 352 -13.75 12.76 -15.87
C LEU A 352 -13.65 11.36 -16.47
N ILE A 353 -13.35 10.37 -15.62
CA ILE A 353 -13.52 8.96 -15.91
C ILE A 353 -14.67 8.48 -15.04
N ILE A 354 -15.70 7.91 -15.67
CA ILE A 354 -16.85 7.33 -14.96
C ILE A 354 -16.56 5.83 -14.82
N VAL A 355 -16.33 5.39 -13.59
CA VAL A 355 -15.90 4.01 -13.30
C VAL A 355 -17.09 3.21 -12.80
N ASP A 356 -17.26 1.98 -13.29
CA ASP A 356 -18.07 0.97 -12.61
C ASP A 356 -17.18 0.28 -11.57
N LYS A 357 -17.27 0.72 -10.31
CA LYS A 357 -16.43 0.20 -9.24
C LYS A 357 -16.81 -1.25 -8.95
N PRO A 358 -15.86 -2.20 -8.97
CA PRO A 358 -16.13 -3.58 -8.55
C PRO A 358 -16.36 -3.66 -7.03
N ALA A 359 -16.92 -4.78 -6.57
CA ALA A 359 -16.99 -5.10 -5.15
C ALA A 359 -15.57 -5.25 -4.56
N GLU A 360 -15.47 -5.20 -3.23
CA GLU A 360 -14.24 -5.38 -2.44
C GLU A 360 -13.17 -4.28 -2.60
N TRP A 361 -13.24 -3.47 -3.67
CA TRP A 361 -12.32 -2.36 -3.89
C TRP A 361 -12.75 -1.12 -3.12
N THR A 362 -11.82 -0.42 -2.46
CA THR A 362 -12.10 0.93 -1.98
C THR A 362 -12.13 1.93 -3.13
N SER A 363 -12.75 3.10 -2.92
CA SER A 363 -12.65 4.20 -3.89
C SER A 363 -11.19 4.66 -4.12
N HIS A 364 -10.29 4.41 -3.15
CA HIS A 364 -8.87 4.77 -3.26
C HIS A 364 -8.09 3.76 -4.10
N ASP A 365 -8.46 2.48 -4.07
CA ASP A 365 -7.85 1.45 -4.92
C ASP A 365 -8.11 1.74 -6.40
N VAL A 366 -9.35 2.16 -6.72
CA VAL A 366 -9.71 2.66 -8.07
C VAL A 366 -8.81 3.82 -8.49
N VAL A 367 -8.64 4.83 -7.63
CA VAL A 367 -7.75 5.97 -7.93
C VAL A 367 -6.31 5.51 -8.13
N GLY A 368 -5.83 4.59 -7.29
CA GLY A 368 -4.48 4.02 -7.40
C GLY A 368 -4.26 3.37 -8.76
N LYS A 369 -5.20 2.54 -9.19
CA LYS A 369 -5.15 1.86 -10.49
C LYS A 369 -5.26 2.85 -11.67
N LEU A 370 -6.16 3.84 -11.57
CA LEU A 370 -6.36 4.82 -12.63
C LEU A 370 -5.19 5.78 -12.82
N ARG A 371 -4.34 5.99 -11.82
CA ARG A 371 -3.08 6.75 -12.01
C ARG A 371 -2.16 6.09 -13.05
N GLY A 372 -2.11 4.75 -13.03
CA GLY A 372 -1.37 3.97 -14.03
C GLY A 372 -2.04 4.07 -15.40
N ILE A 373 -3.36 3.82 -15.46
CA ILE A 373 -4.14 3.80 -16.70
C ILE A 373 -4.14 5.18 -17.40
N ALA A 374 -4.41 6.26 -16.67
CA ALA A 374 -4.43 7.62 -17.20
C ALA A 374 -3.02 8.21 -17.41
N GLY A 375 -1.98 7.58 -16.88
CA GLY A 375 -0.60 8.06 -17.02
C GLY A 375 -0.29 9.35 -16.26
N THR A 376 -1.04 9.65 -15.18
CA THR A 376 -0.80 10.83 -14.32
C THR A 376 -1.02 10.51 -12.84
N ARG A 377 -0.33 11.24 -11.97
CA ARG A 377 -0.54 11.20 -10.51
C ARG A 377 -1.72 12.06 -10.06
N ARG A 378 -2.16 13.02 -10.87
CA ARG A 378 -3.26 13.95 -10.55
C ARG A 378 -4.61 13.31 -10.83
N VAL A 379 -5.00 12.40 -9.95
CA VAL A 379 -6.27 11.66 -10.01
C VAL A 379 -6.93 11.71 -8.63
N GLY A 380 -8.23 11.95 -8.60
CA GLY A 380 -9.06 11.92 -7.39
C GLY A 380 -10.51 11.51 -7.70
N HIS A 381 -11.34 11.27 -6.69
CA HIS A 381 -12.73 10.85 -6.87
C HIS A 381 -13.74 11.79 -6.20
N ALA A 382 -15.00 11.79 -6.69
CA ALA A 382 -16.10 12.55 -6.12
C ALA A 382 -17.02 11.64 -5.30
N GLY A 383 -16.98 11.81 -3.97
CA GLY A 383 -17.70 10.98 -3.01
C GLY A 383 -17.10 9.58 -2.86
N THR A 384 -17.24 9.00 -1.68
CA THR A 384 -16.70 7.66 -1.36
C THR A 384 -17.80 6.61 -1.48
N LEU A 385 -17.45 5.45 -2.02
CA LEU A 385 -18.18 4.20 -1.90
C LEU A 385 -17.44 3.27 -0.94
N ASP A 386 -18.20 2.63 -0.06
CA ASP A 386 -17.72 1.56 0.82
C ASP A 386 -17.23 0.35 -0.02
N PRO A 387 -16.35 -0.51 0.51
CA PRO A 387 -15.78 -1.64 -0.24
C PRO A 387 -16.84 -2.55 -0.88
N MET A 388 -17.88 -2.95 -0.12
CA MET A 388 -18.98 -3.77 -0.65
C MET A 388 -19.83 -3.09 -1.74
N ALA A 389 -19.86 -1.76 -1.77
CA ALA A 389 -20.74 -1.03 -2.69
C ALA A 389 -20.15 -1.02 -4.10
N THR A 390 -20.95 -1.25 -5.13
CA THR A 390 -20.49 -1.25 -6.53
C THR A 390 -21.04 -0.07 -7.32
N GLY A 391 -20.70 0.05 -8.60
CA GLY A 391 -21.35 0.99 -9.51
C GLY A 391 -20.59 2.30 -9.69
N VAL A 392 -21.30 3.33 -10.16
CA VAL A 392 -20.74 4.58 -10.68
C VAL A 392 -19.82 5.24 -9.65
N LEU A 393 -18.55 5.47 -9.99
CA LEU A 393 -17.60 6.32 -9.28
C LEU A 393 -17.02 7.35 -10.24
N VAL A 394 -17.29 8.63 -9.95
CA VAL A 394 -16.78 9.74 -10.76
C VAL A 394 -15.36 10.07 -10.34
N VAL A 395 -14.41 9.92 -11.26
CA VAL A 395 -12.97 10.14 -11.05
C VAL A 395 -12.51 11.30 -11.92
N GLY A 396 -11.79 12.27 -11.35
CA GLY A 396 -11.27 13.43 -12.06
C GLY A 396 -9.78 13.28 -12.34
N VAL A 397 -9.36 13.65 -13.55
CA VAL A 397 -7.98 13.59 -14.03
C VAL A 397 -7.46 14.99 -14.34
N GLU A 398 -6.22 15.29 -13.93
CA GLU A 398 -5.57 16.59 -14.14
C GLU A 398 -6.38 17.77 -13.58
N LYS A 399 -6.69 18.79 -14.38
CA LYS A 399 -7.42 19.99 -13.95
C LYS A 399 -8.84 19.66 -13.45
N ALA A 400 -9.42 18.53 -13.88
CA ALA A 400 -10.75 18.09 -13.48
C ALA A 400 -10.83 17.64 -12.01
N THR A 401 -9.70 17.38 -11.35
CA THR A 401 -9.66 17.12 -9.89
C THR A 401 -10.28 18.26 -9.07
N ARG A 402 -10.25 19.50 -9.60
CA ARG A 402 -10.89 20.68 -8.98
C ARG A 402 -12.42 20.66 -9.08
N LEU A 403 -13.01 19.86 -9.98
CA LEU A 403 -14.47 19.71 -10.11
C LEU A 403 -15.07 18.80 -9.02
N LEU A 404 -14.26 17.91 -8.46
CA LEU A 404 -14.75 16.79 -7.64
C LEU A 404 -15.51 17.23 -6.39
N GLY A 405 -15.08 18.32 -5.76
CA GLY A 405 -15.76 18.90 -4.60
C GLY A 405 -17.19 19.36 -4.92
N HIS A 406 -17.42 19.84 -6.15
CA HIS A 406 -18.74 20.31 -6.60
C HIS A 406 -19.60 19.16 -7.12
N LEU A 407 -19.01 18.22 -7.85
CA LEU A 407 -19.70 17.03 -8.34
C LEU A 407 -20.16 16.11 -7.20
N ALA A 408 -19.42 16.05 -6.09
CA ALA A 408 -19.80 15.25 -4.92
C ALA A 408 -21.11 15.71 -4.25
N LEU A 409 -21.52 16.96 -4.51
CA LEU A 409 -22.72 17.59 -3.95
C LEU A 409 -23.99 17.29 -4.75
N THR A 410 -23.85 16.78 -5.97
CA THR A 410 -24.98 16.41 -6.82
C THR A 410 -25.78 15.23 -6.23
N GLU A 411 -27.03 15.12 -6.67
CA GLU A 411 -27.93 14.02 -6.31
C GLU A 411 -27.37 12.67 -6.76
N LYS A 412 -27.68 11.61 -6.03
CA LYS A 412 -27.17 10.25 -6.30
C LYS A 412 -28.32 9.26 -6.36
N GLY A 413 -28.20 8.29 -7.26
CA GLY A 413 -29.11 7.16 -7.40
C GLY A 413 -28.44 5.87 -6.94
N TYR A 414 -29.18 5.02 -6.23
CA TYR A 414 -28.72 3.75 -5.71
C TYR A 414 -29.79 2.68 -5.85
N ASP A 415 -29.37 1.46 -6.17
CA ASP A 415 -30.16 0.26 -5.94
C ASP A 415 -29.49 -0.55 -4.83
N GLY A 416 -30.28 -1.20 -3.98
CA GLY A 416 -29.75 -2.00 -2.89
C GLY A 416 -30.74 -3.01 -2.34
N THR A 417 -30.24 -3.88 -1.47
CA THR A 417 -31.05 -4.86 -0.74
C THR A 417 -30.90 -4.60 0.75
N ILE A 418 -32.02 -4.36 1.42
CA ILE A 418 -32.10 -4.22 2.87
C ILE A 418 -32.57 -5.54 3.45
N ARG A 419 -31.79 -6.13 4.36
CA ARG A 419 -32.18 -7.32 5.11
C ARG A 419 -32.77 -6.93 6.45
N LEU A 420 -34.02 -7.31 6.68
CA LEU A 420 -34.75 -7.15 7.95
C LEU A 420 -34.65 -8.41 8.79
N GLY A 421 -34.57 -8.23 10.11
CA GLY A 421 -34.46 -9.31 11.09
C GLY A 421 -33.03 -9.54 11.62
N GLN A 422 -32.06 -8.78 11.13
CA GLN A 422 -30.67 -8.79 11.56
C GLN A 422 -30.11 -7.37 11.58
N SER A 423 -29.40 -7.03 12.66
CA SER A 423 -28.63 -5.78 12.77
C SER A 423 -27.14 -6.11 12.82
N THR A 424 -26.31 -5.31 12.15
CA THR A 424 -24.86 -5.43 12.19
C THR A 424 -24.22 -4.18 12.79
N ASN A 425 -22.99 -4.28 13.28
CA ASN A 425 -22.27 -3.14 13.86
C ASN A 425 -21.84 -2.05 12.84
N THR A 426 -21.87 -2.36 11.55
CA THR A 426 -21.52 -1.42 10.46
C THR A 426 -22.74 -1.00 9.62
N ASP A 427 -23.95 -1.44 9.97
CA ASP A 427 -25.18 -1.24 9.19
C ASP A 427 -25.12 -1.83 7.75
N ASP A 428 -24.17 -2.73 7.50
CA ASP A 428 -24.00 -3.48 6.25
C ASP A 428 -23.51 -4.93 6.47
N ALA A 429 -23.43 -5.72 5.40
CA ALA A 429 -23.03 -7.12 5.42
C ALA A 429 -21.53 -7.35 5.68
N GLU A 430 -20.68 -6.30 5.70
CA GLU A 430 -19.28 -6.44 6.12
C GLU A 430 -19.15 -6.45 7.65
N GLY A 431 -20.22 -6.09 8.38
CA GLY A 431 -20.26 -6.06 9.84
C GLY A 431 -20.64 -7.36 10.50
N GLU A 432 -20.31 -7.47 11.80
CA GLU A 432 -20.72 -8.58 12.64
C GLU A 432 -22.18 -8.41 13.07
N ILE A 433 -22.94 -9.51 13.09
CA ILE A 433 -24.33 -9.51 13.56
C ILE A 433 -24.33 -9.24 15.08
N VAL A 434 -24.99 -8.17 15.50
CA VAL A 434 -25.11 -7.77 16.91
C VAL A 434 -26.47 -8.08 17.51
N ALA A 435 -27.51 -8.20 16.68
CA ALA A 435 -28.86 -8.52 17.11
C ALA A 435 -29.64 -9.23 16.01
N THR A 436 -30.55 -10.12 16.42
CA THR A 436 -31.49 -10.80 15.51
C THR A 436 -32.91 -10.73 16.10
N ALA A 437 -33.90 -10.60 15.23
CA ALA A 437 -35.32 -10.63 15.58
C ALA A 437 -36.12 -11.16 14.38
N SER A 438 -37.17 -11.95 14.63
CA SER A 438 -37.96 -12.48 13.52
C SER A 438 -38.67 -11.37 12.75
N ALA A 439 -38.43 -11.31 11.44
CA ALA A 439 -39.14 -10.45 10.50
C ALA A 439 -40.32 -11.14 9.82
N ALA A 440 -40.68 -12.37 10.26
CA ALA A 440 -41.77 -13.13 9.66
C ALA A 440 -43.13 -12.40 9.68
N ALA A 441 -43.38 -11.59 10.71
CA ALA A 441 -44.59 -10.80 10.86
C ALA A 441 -44.59 -9.46 10.08
N VAL A 442 -43.45 -9.05 9.52
CA VAL A 442 -43.36 -7.80 8.73
C VAL A 442 -44.21 -7.96 7.47
N THR A 443 -45.11 -7.02 7.22
CA THR A 443 -45.95 -6.99 6.02
C THR A 443 -45.34 -6.09 4.95
N GLU A 444 -45.61 -6.35 3.68
CA GLU A 444 -45.17 -5.47 2.59
C GLU A 444 -45.71 -4.04 2.75
N GLU A 445 -46.96 -3.90 3.22
CA GLU A 445 -47.56 -2.61 3.56
C GLU A 445 -46.79 -1.89 4.69
N GLY A 446 -46.33 -2.64 5.69
CA GLY A 446 -45.47 -2.10 6.75
C GLY A 446 -44.15 -1.58 6.21
N VAL A 447 -43.51 -2.33 5.31
CA VAL A 447 -42.27 -1.92 4.63
C VAL A 447 -42.50 -0.64 3.83
N ARG A 448 -43.56 -0.56 3.02
CA ARG A 448 -43.90 0.62 2.22
C ARG A 448 -44.12 1.86 3.08
N LYS A 449 -44.83 1.73 4.22
CA LYS A 449 -45.00 2.84 5.19
C LYS A 449 -43.70 3.27 5.84
N GLY A 450 -42.83 2.31 6.20
CA GLY A 450 -41.51 2.61 6.75
C GLY A 450 -40.63 3.38 5.76
N VAL A 451 -40.65 2.97 4.49
CA VAL A 451 -39.95 3.65 3.39
C VAL A 451 -40.53 5.05 3.14
N GLU A 452 -41.85 5.22 3.14
CA GLU A 452 -42.52 6.52 2.99
C GLU A 452 -42.07 7.50 4.10
N ALA A 453 -41.98 7.03 5.35
CA ALA A 453 -41.52 7.84 6.48
C ALA A 453 -40.04 8.27 6.38
N LEU A 454 -39.24 7.53 5.61
CA LEU A 454 -37.83 7.84 5.34
C LEU A 454 -37.63 8.63 4.03
N THR A 455 -38.72 9.06 3.38
CA THR A 455 -38.69 9.84 2.14
C THR A 455 -38.92 11.32 2.42
N GLY A 456 -38.24 12.20 1.68
CA GLY A 456 -38.29 13.65 1.84
C GLY A 456 -37.12 14.22 2.65
N ARG A 457 -37.36 15.34 3.34
CA ARG A 457 -36.35 15.98 4.19
C ARG A 457 -36.36 15.31 5.56
N ILE A 458 -35.31 14.57 5.88
CA ILE A 458 -35.20 13.80 7.12
C ILE A 458 -33.96 14.17 7.92
N MET A 459 -33.98 13.88 9.21
CA MET A 459 -32.82 13.95 10.09
C MET A 459 -32.22 12.55 10.20
N GLN A 460 -31.00 12.38 9.69
CA GLN A 460 -30.33 11.09 9.70
C GLN A 460 -29.14 11.11 10.65
N ILE A 461 -29.04 10.09 11.51
CA ILE A 461 -27.84 9.84 12.30
C ILE A 461 -26.88 9.03 11.41
N PRO A 462 -25.68 9.57 11.09
CA PRO A 462 -24.70 8.84 10.30
C PRO A 462 -24.29 7.53 10.97
N PRO A 463 -23.84 6.51 10.22
CA PRO A 463 -23.26 5.30 10.80
C PRO A 463 -22.04 5.64 11.69
N GLN A 464 -21.85 4.85 12.75
CA GLN A 464 -20.74 4.98 13.71
C GLN A 464 -19.35 4.97 13.03
N VAL A 465 -19.25 4.26 11.91
CA VAL A 465 -18.02 4.05 11.13
C VAL A 465 -17.80 5.11 10.04
N SER A 466 -18.50 6.25 10.08
CA SER A 466 -18.43 7.27 9.02
C SER A 466 -17.15 8.12 9.04
N ALA A 467 -16.76 8.64 7.86
CA ALA A 467 -15.59 9.52 7.69
C ALA A 467 -15.77 10.94 8.27
N ILE A 468 -16.88 11.20 8.98
CA ILE A 468 -17.20 12.51 9.53
C ILE A 468 -16.18 12.88 10.61
N LYS A 469 -15.70 14.12 10.58
CA LYS A 469 -14.90 14.68 11.67
C LYS A 469 -15.83 15.25 12.75
N VAL A 470 -15.59 14.88 14.00
CA VAL A 470 -16.17 15.50 15.19
C VAL A 470 -15.03 16.22 15.91
N ASN A 471 -15.14 17.54 16.11
CA ASN A 471 -14.10 18.37 16.74
C ASN A 471 -12.71 18.28 16.08
N GLY A 472 -12.65 18.11 14.75
CA GLY A 472 -11.39 18.05 14.00
C GLY A 472 -10.79 16.65 13.84
N GLU A 473 -11.27 15.65 14.59
CA GLU A 473 -10.83 14.26 14.52
C GLU A 473 -11.89 13.36 13.85
N ARG A 474 -11.47 12.39 13.04
CA ARG A 474 -12.40 11.48 12.34
C ARG A 474 -13.11 10.57 13.36
N ALA A 475 -14.45 10.52 13.34
CA ALA A 475 -15.27 9.71 14.24
C ALA A 475 -14.87 8.22 14.26
N TYR A 476 -14.49 7.68 13.10
CA TYR A 476 -13.90 6.35 12.95
C TYR A 476 -12.71 6.06 13.89
N LYS A 477 -11.86 7.06 14.16
CA LYS A 477 -10.66 6.92 15.01
C LYS A 477 -11.03 6.77 16.49
N ARG A 478 -12.12 7.42 16.93
CA ARG A 478 -12.61 7.38 18.32
C ARG A 478 -13.46 6.14 18.61
N ALA A 479 -14.30 5.72 17.66
CA ALA A 479 -15.05 4.46 17.76
C ALA A 479 -14.14 3.22 17.90
N ARG A 480 -12.97 3.20 17.22
CA ARG A 480 -11.95 2.15 17.39
C ARG A 480 -11.16 2.21 18.69
N ALA A 481 -11.19 3.33 19.41
CA ALA A 481 -10.56 3.48 20.73
C ALA A 481 -11.50 3.03 21.87
N GLY A 482 -12.71 2.55 21.56
CA GLY A 482 -13.72 2.16 22.54
C GLY A 482 -14.50 3.33 23.14
N GLU A 483 -14.37 4.54 22.58
CA GLU A 483 -15.19 5.68 22.97
C GLU A 483 -16.51 5.66 22.20
N GLU A 484 -17.65 5.61 22.91
CA GLU A 484 -18.96 5.87 22.31
C GLU A 484 -19.00 7.33 21.82
N VAL A 485 -19.01 7.50 20.50
CA VAL A 485 -19.21 8.82 19.89
C VAL A 485 -20.70 8.98 19.63
N GLU A 486 -21.34 9.87 20.38
CA GLU A 486 -22.71 10.27 20.12
C GLU A 486 -22.76 11.11 18.83
N LEU A 487 -23.13 10.47 17.72
CA LEU A 487 -23.23 11.13 16.42
C LEU A 487 -24.52 11.95 16.33
N GLN A 488 -24.36 13.26 16.12
CA GLN A 488 -25.48 14.18 15.95
C GLN A 488 -26.20 13.95 14.61
N ALA A 489 -27.53 13.95 14.64
CA ALA A 489 -28.37 13.84 13.45
C ALA A 489 -28.16 15.04 12.51
N ARG A 490 -28.19 14.80 11.20
CA ARG A 490 -27.97 15.81 10.16
C ARG A 490 -29.10 15.82 9.14
N PRO A 491 -29.47 16.98 8.59
CA PRO A 491 -30.47 17.05 7.55
C PRO A 491 -29.96 16.43 6.26
N VAL A 492 -30.74 15.53 5.68
CA VAL A 492 -30.54 14.96 4.35
C VAL A 492 -31.87 14.98 3.60
N THR A 493 -31.83 14.86 2.27
CA THR A 493 -33.05 14.77 1.45
C THR A 493 -33.03 13.47 0.65
N VAL A 494 -34.02 12.62 0.86
CA VAL A 494 -34.28 11.43 0.05
C VAL A 494 -35.42 11.79 -0.90
N SER A 495 -35.09 12.16 -2.13
CA SER A 495 -36.06 12.62 -3.13
C SER A 495 -36.93 11.49 -3.68
N GLY A 496 -36.42 10.26 -3.65
CA GLY A 496 -37.18 9.05 -3.97
C GLY A 496 -36.67 7.84 -3.19
N PHE A 497 -37.57 7.01 -2.70
CA PHE A 497 -37.25 5.76 -2.03
C PHE A 497 -38.37 4.76 -2.37
N GLU A 498 -38.07 3.82 -3.26
CA GLU A 498 -39.05 2.90 -3.83
C GLU A 498 -38.73 1.46 -3.43
N VAL A 499 -39.77 0.70 -3.08
CA VAL A 499 -39.68 -0.75 -2.87
C VAL A 499 -39.88 -1.44 -4.21
N VAL A 500 -38.84 -2.12 -4.69
CA VAL A 500 -38.82 -2.85 -5.96
C VAL A 500 -39.35 -4.27 -5.76
N ALA A 501 -38.87 -4.97 -4.74
CA ALA A 501 -39.31 -6.33 -4.41
C ALA A 501 -39.18 -6.61 -2.91
N VAL A 502 -40.00 -7.54 -2.41
CA VAL A 502 -39.92 -8.06 -1.04
C VAL A 502 -39.83 -9.59 -1.11
N ARG A 503 -38.74 -10.14 -0.58
CA ARG A 503 -38.40 -11.57 -0.63
C ARG A 503 -38.27 -12.10 0.79
N ARG A 504 -38.80 -13.30 1.05
CA ARG A 504 -38.81 -13.91 2.39
C ARG A 504 -37.91 -15.13 2.42
N GLU A 505 -37.10 -15.24 3.46
CA GLU A 505 -36.21 -16.38 3.70
C GLU A 505 -36.28 -16.76 5.20
N GLY A 506 -37.19 -17.68 5.54
CA GLY A 506 -37.44 -18.05 6.93
C GLY A 506 -37.91 -16.86 7.77
N ASP A 507 -37.13 -16.52 8.80
CA ASP A 507 -37.36 -15.38 9.68
C ASP A 507 -36.80 -14.05 9.15
N LEU A 508 -36.19 -14.04 7.97
CA LEU A 508 -35.59 -12.85 7.35
C LEU A 508 -36.45 -12.35 6.18
N VAL A 509 -36.38 -11.03 5.95
CA VAL A 509 -37.03 -10.39 4.80
C VAL A 509 -36.02 -9.51 4.09
N ASP A 510 -35.75 -9.79 2.82
CA ASP A 510 -34.92 -8.97 1.95
C ASP A 510 -35.81 -8.04 1.11
N VAL A 511 -35.55 -6.74 1.21
CA VAL A 511 -36.29 -5.67 0.53
C VAL A 511 -35.35 -5.03 -0.49
N ASP A 512 -35.63 -5.24 -1.77
CA ASP A 512 -34.90 -4.58 -2.85
C ASP A 512 -35.48 -3.19 -3.06
N VAL A 513 -34.62 -2.18 -3.07
CA VAL A 513 -35.00 -0.77 -3.08
C VAL A 513 -34.24 0.03 -4.12
N SER A 514 -34.87 1.09 -4.61
CA SER A 514 -34.22 2.14 -5.41
C SER A 514 -34.33 3.47 -4.69
N VAL A 515 -33.21 4.17 -4.53
CA VAL A 515 -33.08 5.39 -3.72
C VAL A 515 -32.44 6.50 -4.52
N THR A 516 -33.10 7.65 -4.56
CA THR A 516 -32.53 8.90 -5.04
C THR A 516 -32.41 9.88 -3.86
N CYS A 517 -31.21 10.44 -3.66
CA CYS A 517 -30.94 11.25 -2.48
C CYS A 517 -29.87 12.33 -2.69
N SER A 518 -29.89 13.34 -1.84
CA SER A 518 -28.86 14.37 -1.76
C SER A 518 -27.51 13.81 -1.33
N SER A 519 -26.45 14.57 -1.58
CA SER A 519 -25.14 14.30 -0.96
C SER A 519 -25.23 14.26 0.58
N GLY A 520 -24.37 13.45 1.20
CA GLY A 520 -24.35 13.25 2.65
C GLY A 520 -25.33 12.21 3.21
N THR A 521 -26.23 11.68 2.38
CA THR A 521 -27.14 10.58 2.76
C THR A 521 -26.40 9.26 2.87
N TYR A 522 -26.60 8.54 3.96
CA TYR A 522 -26.07 7.20 4.21
C TYR A 522 -27.17 6.16 3.96
N ILE A 523 -27.04 5.37 2.89
CA ILE A 523 -28.02 4.33 2.56
C ILE A 523 -28.05 3.21 3.63
N ARG A 524 -26.91 2.93 4.25
CA ARG A 524 -26.79 2.02 5.40
C ARG A 524 -27.67 2.45 6.58
N ALA A 525 -27.70 3.76 6.88
CA ALA A 525 -28.57 4.28 7.92
C ALA A 525 -30.05 4.16 7.54
N LEU A 526 -30.43 4.31 6.26
CA LEU A 526 -31.82 4.04 5.84
C LEU A 526 -32.23 2.58 6.09
N ALA A 527 -31.32 1.62 5.85
CA ALA A 527 -31.57 0.21 6.13
C ALA A 527 -31.77 -0.05 7.63
N ARG A 528 -30.90 0.50 8.47
CA ARG A 528 -30.99 0.43 9.93
C ARG A 528 -32.29 1.07 10.44
N ASP A 529 -32.57 2.29 10.00
CA ASP A 529 -33.71 3.08 10.50
C ASP A 529 -35.04 2.45 10.07
N LEU A 530 -35.11 1.86 8.86
CA LEU A 530 -36.26 1.06 8.42
C LEU A 530 -36.47 -0.16 9.33
N GLY A 531 -35.40 -0.91 9.59
CA GLY A 531 -35.45 -2.07 10.47
C GLY A 531 -35.83 -1.73 11.92
N ALA A 532 -35.37 -0.59 12.43
CA ALA A 532 -35.74 -0.09 13.74
C ALA A 532 -37.23 0.31 13.81
N ALA A 533 -37.74 1.00 12.80
CA ALA A 533 -39.15 1.38 12.71
C ALA A 533 -40.10 0.16 12.65
N LEU A 534 -39.64 -0.93 12.04
CA LEU A 534 -40.36 -2.20 11.95
C LEU A 534 -40.15 -3.12 13.16
N GLY A 535 -39.25 -2.76 14.09
CA GLY A 535 -38.97 -3.54 15.29
C GLY A 535 -38.16 -4.83 15.06
N THR A 536 -37.54 -4.99 13.89
CA THR A 536 -36.79 -6.20 13.51
C THR A 536 -35.28 -5.98 13.45
N GLY A 537 -34.85 -4.72 13.43
CA GLY A 537 -33.49 -4.37 12.98
C GLY A 537 -33.34 -4.57 11.47
N GLY A 538 -32.25 -4.04 10.92
CA GLY A 538 -31.94 -4.16 9.50
C GLY A 538 -30.55 -3.64 9.11
N HIS A 539 -30.04 -4.12 7.98
CA HIS A 539 -28.76 -3.70 7.40
C HIS A 539 -28.77 -3.86 5.87
N LEU A 540 -27.80 -3.26 5.16
CA LEU A 540 -27.63 -3.49 3.72
C LEU A 540 -26.86 -4.77 3.43
N THR A 541 -27.36 -5.60 2.51
CA THR A 541 -26.65 -6.78 1.99
C THR A 541 -26.05 -6.55 0.60
N ALA A 542 -26.61 -5.61 -0.16
CA ALA A 542 -26.09 -5.20 -1.45
C ALA A 542 -26.32 -3.70 -1.66
N LEU A 543 -25.38 -3.04 -2.34
CA LEU A 543 -25.50 -1.65 -2.73
C LEU A 543 -24.79 -1.40 -4.07
N ARG A 544 -25.50 -0.80 -5.01
CA ARG A 544 -24.97 -0.38 -6.31
C ARG A 544 -25.37 1.06 -6.57
N ARG A 545 -24.39 1.96 -6.69
CA ARG A 545 -24.65 3.34 -7.09
C ARG A 545 -24.91 3.38 -8.60
N THR A 546 -26.13 3.72 -8.98
CA THR A 546 -26.56 3.75 -10.38
C THR A 546 -26.25 5.08 -11.06
N ARG A 547 -26.14 6.17 -10.28
CA ARG A 547 -25.91 7.52 -10.81
C ARG A 547 -25.25 8.47 -9.80
N VAL A 548 -24.46 9.43 -10.30
CA VAL A 548 -24.01 10.65 -9.60
C VAL A 548 -24.29 11.86 -10.50
N GLY A 549 -25.22 12.71 -10.12
CA GLY A 549 -25.68 13.84 -10.94
C GLY A 549 -26.14 13.36 -12.33
N PRO A 550 -25.56 13.86 -13.42
CA PRO A 550 -25.88 13.41 -14.78
C PRO A 550 -25.14 12.12 -15.20
N TYR A 551 -24.21 11.60 -14.40
CA TYR A 551 -23.37 10.46 -14.78
C TYR A 551 -23.93 9.15 -14.26
N ASP A 552 -24.34 8.26 -15.16
CA ASP A 552 -24.95 6.97 -14.84
C ASP A 552 -24.10 5.77 -15.29
N LEU A 553 -24.63 4.56 -15.07
CA LEU A 553 -23.98 3.31 -15.44
C LEU A 553 -23.73 3.14 -16.95
N SER A 554 -24.47 3.83 -17.83
CA SER A 554 -24.23 3.74 -19.28
C SER A 554 -22.93 4.43 -19.69
N MET A 555 -22.53 5.44 -18.93
CA MET A 555 -21.25 6.13 -19.08
C MET A 555 -20.11 5.41 -18.37
N ALA A 556 -20.42 4.52 -17.42
CA ALA A 556 -19.44 3.83 -16.62
C ALA A 556 -18.67 2.78 -17.41
N ARG A 557 -17.41 2.55 -17.02
CA ARG A 557 -16.54 1.51 -17.56
C ARG A 557 -15.86 0.74 -16.42
N THR A 558 -15.67 -0.56 -16.61
CA THR A 558 -14.92 -1.38 -15.65
C THR A 558 -13.44 -0.99 -15.66
N ILE A 559 -12.71 -1.37 -14.62
CA ILE A 559 -11.26 -1.12 -14.54
C ILE A 559 -10.51 -1.83 -15.67
N GLU A 560 -10.97 -3.03 -16.03
CA GLU A 560 -10.43 -3.85 -17.10
C GLU A 560 -10.62 -3.18 -18.46
N ASP A 561 -11.82 -2.64 -18.73
CA ASP A 561 -12.10 -1.90 -19.97
C ASP A 561 -11.27 -0.63 -20.05
N LEU A 562 -11.16 0.12 -18.94
CA LEU A 562 -10.33 1.32 -18.86
C LEU A 562 -8.84 1.02 -19.06
N GLY A 563 -8.39 -0.15 -18.62
CA GLY A 563 -7.04 -0.64 -18.86
C GLY A 563 -6.75 -0.94 -20.33
N ARG A 564 -7.77 -1.29 -21.12
CA ARG A 564 -7.67 -1.48 -22.59
C ARG A 564 -7.78 -0.15 -23.33
N GLU A 565 -8.75 0.67 -22.94
CA GLU A 565 -9.02 1.98 -23.53
C GLU A 565 -9.44 2.98 -22.44
N CYS A 566 -8.57 3.94 -22.16
CA CYS A 566 -8.83 4.98 -21.18
C CYS A 566 -9.76 6.05 -21.78
N VAL A 567 -11.06 5.93 -21.52
CA VAL A 567 -12.08 6.90 -21.96
C VAL A 567 -12.18 8.02 -20.93
N ILE A 568 -11.91 9.26 -21.36
CA ILE A 568 -11.99 10.46 -20.55
C ILE A 568 -13.06 11.39 -21.12
N LEU A 569 -14.11 11.67 -20.34
CA LEU A 569 -15.12 12.68 -20.64
C LEU A 569 -14.51 14.09 -20.53
N PRO A 570 -14.50 14.90 -21.59
CA PRO A 570 -13.94 16.24 -21.56
C PRO A 570 -14.59 17.13 -20.48
N MET A 571 -13.79 18.01 -19.85
CA MET A 571 -14.29 18.87 -18.77
C MET A 571 -15.46 19.77 -19.19
N ALA A 572 -15.46 20.26 -20.43
CA ALA A 572 -16.53 21.11 -20.93
C ALA A 572 -17.87 20.37 -20.97
N GLU A 573 -17.87 19.13 -21.46
CA GLU A 573 -19.05 18.25 -21.50
C GLU A 573 -19.50 17.86 -20.09
N ALA A 574 -18.55 17.49 -19.23
CA ALA A 574 -18.82 17.17 -17.83
C ALA A 574 -19.51 18.35 -17.10
N VAL A 575 -18.96 19.56 -17.22
CA VAL A 575 -19.53 20.74 -16.57
C VAL A 575 -20.88 21.12 -17.17
N ALA A 576 -21.03 21.08 -18.49
CA ALA A 576 -22.30 21.39 -19.16
C ALA A 576 -23.41 20.41 -18.79
N ALA A 577 -23.08 19.15 -18.54
CA ALA A 577 -24.04 18.14 -18.09
C ALA A 577 -24.45 18.35 -16.61
N ALA A 578 -23.52 18.80 -15.76
CA ALA A 578 -23.71 18.85 -14.31
C ALA A 578 -24.20 20.19 -13.76
N PHE A 579 -23.97 21.30 -14.48
CA PHE A 579 -24.18 22.65 -13.98
C PHE A 579 -24.83 23.56 -15.03
N PRO A 580 -25.59 24.60 -14.62
CA PRO A 580 -26.06 25.63 -15.54
C PRO A 580 -24.91 26.25 -16.33
N ARG A 581 -25.14 26.52 -17.62
CA ARG A 581 -24.17 27.09 -18.55
C ARG A 581 -24.36 28.61 -18.70
N ARG A 582 -23.26 29.35 -18.63
CA ARG A 582 -23.17 30.78 -19.01
C ARG A 582 -22.12 30.97 -20.10
N ASP A 583 -22.56 31.36 -21.28
CA ASP A 583 -21.68 31.80 -22.35
C ASP A 583 -21.30 33.28 -22.15
N VAL A 584 -20.02 33.60 -22.33
CA VAL A 584 -19.49 34.95 -22.11
C VAL A 584 -18.73 35.48 -23.32
N THR A 585 -18.62 36.80 -23.42
CA THR A 585 -17.79 37.47 -24.44
C THR A 585 -16.29 37.21 -24.22
N GLU A 586 -15.45 37.46 -25.23
CA GLU A 586 -13.99 37.32 -25.08
C GLU A 586 -13.42 38.19 -23.94
N GLN A 587 -13.95 39.41 -23.78
CA GLN A 587 -13.53 40.34 -22.72
C GLN A 587 -13.86 39.80 -21.32
N GLU A 588 -15.05 39.25 -21.16
CA GLU A 588 -15.49 38.62 -19.91
C GLU A 588 -14.72 37.32 -19.64
N ALA A 589 -14.46 36.51 -20.68
CA ALA A 589 -13.65 35.30 -20.58
C ALA A 589 -12.22 35.62 -20.08
N ALA A 590 -11.57 36.63 -20.65
CA ALA A 590 -10.26 37.11 -20.20
C ALA A 590 -10.30 37.60 -18.74
N THR A 591 -11.36 38.30 -18.36
CA THR A 591 -11.56 38.79 -16.98
C THR A 591 -11.64 37.61 -16.00
N VAL A 592 -12.45 36.60 -16.29
CA VAL A 592 -12.66 35.43 -15.42
C VAL A 592 -11.45 34.48 -15.42
N ALA A 593 -10.73 34.37 -16.53
CA ALA A 593 -9.49 33.60 -16.63
C ALA A 593 -8.42 34.03 -15.61
N HIS A 594 -8.46 35.29 -15.15
CA HIS A 594 -7.59 35.81 -14.10
C HIS A 594 -8.28 35.94 -12.73
N GLY A 595 -9.42 35.27 -12.53
CA GLY A 595 -10.18 35.29 -11.28
C GLY A 595 -11.02 36.55 -11.06
N GLY A 596 -11.24 37.35 -12.10
CA GLY A 596 -12.13 38.50 -12.08
C GLY A 596 -13.60 38.12 -11.87
N ARG A 597 -14.42 39.10 -11.50
CA ARG A 597 -15.84 38.93 -11.17
C ARG A 597 -16.71 39.32 -12.36
N LEU A 598 -17.84 38.65 -12.54
CA LEU A 598 -18.87 39.03 -13.50
C LEU A 598 -20.12 39.59 -12.79
N PRO A 599 -20.97 40.37 -13.46
CA PRO A 599 -22.33 40.64 -12.96
C PRO A 599 -23.13 39.34 -12.84
N ALA A 600 -24.00 39.23 -11.83
CA ALA A 600 -24.93 38.11 -11.72
C ALA A 600 -25.86 38.04 -12.95
N ALA A 601 -26.11 36.83 -13.45
CA ALA A 601 -26.98 36.53 -14.58
C ALA A 601 -28.32 35.90 -14.16
N GLY A 602 -28.49 35.55 -12.87
CA GLY A 602 -29.74 34.99 -12.34
C GLY A 602 -29.92 33.51 -12.68
N LEU A 603 -28.82 32.75 -12.78
CA LEU A 603 -28.84 31.35 -13.22
C LEU A 603 -29.10 30.33 -12.10
N GLY A 604 -29.45 30.82 -10.90
CA GLY A 604 -29.80 29.99 -9.75
C GLY A 604 -28.67 29.86 -8.72
N GLU A 605 -28.96 29.10 -7.67
CA GLU A 605 -28.00 28.84 -6.58
C GLU A 605 -27.01 27.73 -6.96
N GLY A 606 -25.76 27.87 -6.50
CA GLY A 606 -24.70 26.88 -6.68
C GLY A 606 -23.77 27.14 -7.88
N PRO A 607 -22.94 26.15 -8.25
CA PRO A 607 -21.93 26.31 -9.28
C PRO A 607 -22.54 26.46 -10.68
N ILE A 608 -22.01 27.42 -11.45
CA ILE A 608 -22.36 27.72 -12.84
C ILE A 608 -21.10 27.58 -13.70
N GLY A 609 -21.20 26.84 -14.80
CA GLY A 609 -20.11 26.71 -15.78
C GLY A 609 -20.04 27.92 -16.70
N VAL A 610 -18.89 28.58 -16.74
CA VAL A 610 -18.63 29.73 -17.63
C VAL A 610 -17.83 29.27 -18.84
N PHE A 611 -18.33 29.57 -20.04
CA PHE A 611 -17.77 29.13 -21.30
C PHE A 611 -17.46 30.30 -22.23
N GLY A 612 -16.32 30.23 -22.90
CA GLY A 612 -15.94 31.20 -23.92
C GLY A 612 -16.74 31.03 -25.22
N PRO A 613 -16.62 31.98 -26.17
CA PRO A 613 -17.33 31.92 -27.45
C PRO A 613 -17.01 30.68 -28.30
N ASP A 614 -15.84 30.07 -28.10
CA ASP A 614 -15.37 28.85 -28.76
C ASP A 614 -15.85 27.56 -28.06
N GLY A 615 -16.64 27.68 -27.00
CA GLY A 615 -17.11 26.55 -26.19
C GLY A 615 -16.11 26.05 -25.14
N THR A 616 -14.94 26.69 -25.00
CA THR A 616 -13.95 26.34 -23.98
C THR A 616 -14.49 26.62 -22.58
N LEU A 617 -14.36 25.65 -21.68
CA LEU A 617 -14.66 25.84 -20.26
C LEU A 617 -13.61 26.74 -19.61
N ILE A 618 -14.04 27.92 -19.15
CA ILE A 618 -13.16 28.92 -18.52
C ILE A 618 -13.08 28.71 -17.02
N ALA A 619 -14.24 28.63 -16.34
CA ALA A 619 -14.33 28.59 -14.89
C ALA A 619 -15.66 27.98 -14.40
N LEU A 620 -15.68 27.60 -13.12
CA LEU A 620 -16.91 27.51 -12.33
C LEU A 620 -17.05 28.79 -11.49
N VAL A 621 -18.25 29.37 -11.47
CA VAL A 621 -18.57 30.55 -10.66
C VAL A 621 -19.79 30.28 -9.79
N GLU A 622 -20.02 31.11 -8.78
CA GLU A 622 -21.24 31.12 -7.98
C GLU A 622 -21.74 32.56 -7.83
N GLU A 623 -23.05 32.76 -7.94
CA GLU A 623 -23.67 34.07 -7.77
C GLU A 623 -23.82 34.42 -6.29
N GLN A 624 -23.31 35.59 -5.89
CA GLN A 624 -23.40 36.15 -4.56
C GLN A 624 -23.91 37.59 -4.66
N GLY A 625 -25.21 37.78 -4.44
CA GLY A 625 -25.86 39.07 -4.62
C GLY A 625 -25.84 39.52 -6.08
N LYS A 626 -25.17 40.65 -6.38
CA LYS A 626 -25.13 41.23 -7.74
C LYS A 626 -23.92 40.78 -8.57
N ILE A 627 -23.07 39.91 -8.03
CA ILE A 627 -21.83 39.47 -8.69
C ILE A 627 -21.74 37.94 -8.73
N ALA A 628 -21.06 37.41 -9.75
CA ALA A 628 -20.62 36.03 -9.83
C ALA A 628 -19.12 35.95 -9.53
N LYS A 629 -18.74 35.10 -8.57
CA LYS A 629 -17.36 34.92 -8.10
C LYS A 629 -16.84 33.55 -8.51
N SER A 630 -15.58 33.48 -8.95
CA SER A 630 -14.95 32.22 -9.34
C SER A 630 -14.79 31.26 -8.16
N LEU A 631 -15.27 30.03 -8.35
CA LEU A 631 -15.02 28.88 -7.50
C LEU A 631 -13.74 28.15 -7.94
N ALA A 632 -13.56 27.98 -9.25
CA ALA A 632 -12.37 27.39 -9.86
C ALA A 632 -12.17 27.92 -11.27
N VAL A 633 -10.91 28.16 -11.66
CA VAL A 633 -10.53 28.57 -13.03
C VAL A 633 -9.70 27.46 -13.69
N PHE A 634 -9.99 27.18 -14.96
CA PHE A 634 -9.45 26.04 -15.71
C PHE A 634 -8.55 26.44 -16.88
N VAL A 635 -8.73 27.65 -17.41
CA VAL A 635 -7.82 28.25 -18.39
C VAL A 635 -6.69 29.01 -17.68
N GLY A 636 -5.48 28.93 -18.23
CA GLY A 636 -4.25 29.32 -17.56
C GLY A 636 -3.16 28.26 -17.73
#